data_AF-A0A2V9S625-F1
#
_entry.id   AF-A0A2V9S625-F1
#
_cell.length_a   1.000
_cell.length_b   1.000
_cell.length_c   1.000
_cell.angle_alpha   90.00
_cell.angle_beta   90.00
_cell.angle_gamma   90.00
#
_symmetry.space_group_name_H-M   'P 1'
#
loop_
_entity.id
_entity.type
_entity.pdbx_description
1 polymer ?
#
loop_
_entity_poly.entity_id
_entity_poly.type
_entity_poly.pdbx_seq_one_letter_code
_entity_poly.pdbx_strand_id
1 'polypeptide(L)'
;MGTAVLTKRLNSRCSRGSSSWGDLKMAKSITETSPRLKARITGAFYLLTMLTGIFAQGFVSDRLVVSGDAAATATNILTHKSLFQLGFTIYLIEMACQIAMTVLFYYLLKPAGRIVSLLAASLGLTGCIIKTFSRVFYIAPLFVLGGAHYLNVFSLEQLQAVALLFLRVNEQGAGMALAFFGFYALLTGYLIIRSTFLPRILGWWSAGLLGATALILWLLVFGVNEQRWKEQAGAAGEWRS
;
A
#
# COMPACT_ATOMS: atom_id res chain seq x y z
N MET A 1 9.63 -3.43 -77.14
CA MET A 1 10.62 -4.50 -76.88
C MET A 1 11.55 -3.96 -75.80
N GLY A 2 11.30 -4.23 -74.52
CA GLY A 2 11.68 -5.49 -73.85
C GLY A 2 13.06 -5.26 -73.24
N THR A 3 13.15 -4.86 -71.96
CA THR A 3 13.33 -5.82 -70.86
C THR A 3 12.66 -5.34 -69.57
N ALA A 4 11.56 -6.01 -69.23
CA ALA A 4 11.15 -6.19 -67.85
C ALA A 4 12.04 -7.26 -67.18
N VAL A 5 11.92 -7.34 -65.85
CA VAL A 5 12.28 -8.46 -64.95
C VAL A 5 13.65 -8.33 -64.27
N LEU A 6 13.61 -8.37 -62.92
CA LEU A 6 14.67 -8.19 -61.90
C LEU A 6 14.88 -6.69 -61.57
N THR A 7 14.31 -6.11 -60.51
CA THR A 7 14.46 -6.56 -59.11
C THR A 7 13.25 -6.12 -58.28
N LYS A 8 12.13 -6.81 -58.51
CA LYS A 8 10.96 -6.85 -57.63
C LYS A 8 11.34 -7.60 -56.34
N ARG A 9 11.93 -6.94 -55.34
CA ARG A 9 12.11 -7.54 -53.99
C ARG A 9 12.47 -6.58 -52.84
N LEU A 10 11.81 -5.44 -52.71
CA LEU A 10 11.78 -4.69 -51.44
C LEU A 10 10.38 -4.17 -51.10
N ASN A 11 9.37 -5.03 -51.30
CA ASN A 11 8.10 -4.90 -50.60
C ASN A 11 7.68 -6.27 -50.06
N SER A 12 7.97 -6.52 -48.78
CA SER A 12 7.23 -7.36 -47.81
C SER A 12 8.16 -7.99 -46.77
N ARG A 13 7.72 -7.93 -45.51
CA ARG A 13 8.35 -8.36 -44.23
C ARG A 13 9.24 -7.27 -43.62
N CYS A 14 8.90 -6.61 -42.52
CA CYS A 14 8.16 -7.06 -41.36
C CYS A 14 7.32 -5.92 -40.78
N SER A 15 6.01 -6.16 -40.72
CA SER A 15 5.11 -5.66 -39.70
C SER A 15 5.70 -5.88 -38.30
N ARG A 16 6.10 -4.82 -37.59
CA ARG A 16 6.17 -4.73 -36.12
C ARG A 16 6.69 -3.36 -35.73
N GLY A 17 5.78 -2.45 -35.40
CA GLY A 17 6.19 -1.11 -34.94
C GLY A 17 5.05 -0.17 -34.59
N SER A 18 3.84 -0.67 -34.32
CA SER A 18 2.71 0.18 -33.89
C SER A 18 2.41 0.10 -32.38
N SER A 19 3.12 -0.74 -31.60
CA SER A 19 2.91 -0.83 -30.14
C SER A 19 3.77 0.13 -29.31
N SER A 20 4.94 0.55 -29.83
CA SER A 20 5.90 1.38 -29.09
C SER A 20 5.37 2.77 -28.71
N TRP A 21 4.54 3.39 -29.56
CA TRP A 21 4.00 4.73 -29.30
C TRP A 21 2.88 4.76 -28.25
N GLY A 22 2.14 3.66 -28.07
CA GLY A 22 1.12 3.53 -27.03
C GLY A 22 1.74 3.34 -25.64
N ASP A 23 2.74 2.47 -25.55
CA ASP A 23 3.47 2.18 -24.32
C ASP A 23 4.34 3.36 -23.87
N LEU A 24 4.98 4.07 -24.81
CA LEU A 24 5.70 5.32 -24.51
C LEU A 24 4.76 6.46 -24.11
N LYS A 25 3.55 6.57 -24.69
CA LYS A 25 2.56 7.58 -24.28
C LYS A 25 1.93 7.27 -22.91
N MET A 26 1.67 6.01 -22.58
CA MET A 26 1.22 5.64 -21.24
C MET A 26 2.31 5.84 -20.19
N ALA A 27 3.54 5.43 -20.45
CA ALA A 27 4.67 5.67 -19.56
C ALA A 27 4.95 7.18 -19.37
N LYS A 28 4.78 7.99 -20.44
CA LYS A 28 4.91 9.45 -20.38
C LYS A 28 3.75 10.12 -19.65
N SER A 29 2.52 9.62 -19.76
CA SER A 29 1.34 10.10 -19.01
C SER A 29 1.48 9.90 -17.49
N ILE A 30 2.05 8.78 -17.05
CA ILE A 30 2.34 8.54 -15.61
C ILE A 30 3.49 9.47 -15.11
N THR A 31 4.33 9.93 -16.03
CA THR A 31 5.45 10.83 -15.72
C THR A 31 5.02 12.31 -15.76
N GLU A 32 4.09 12.69 -16.64
CA GLU A 32 3.51 14.03 -16.82
C GLU A 32 2.27 14.31 -15.95
N THR A 33 1.85 13.39 -15.09
CA THR A 33 0.76 13.66 -14.14
C THR A 33 1.20 14.69 -13.10
N SER A 34 0.52 15.85 -13.08
CA SER A 34 0.83 16.99 -12.22
C SER A 34 1.09 16.53 -10.77
N PRO A 35 2.13 17.06 -10.09
CA PRO A 35 2.43 16.75 -8.69
C PRO A 35 1.22 16.87 -7.75
N ARG A 36 0.25 17.71 -8.09
CA ARG A 36 -1.03 17.87 -7.37
C ARG A 36 -1.92 16.64 -7.48
N LEU A 37 -2.04 16.06 -8.66
CA LEU A 37 -2.85 14.86 -8.87
C LEU A 37 -2.21 13.67 -8.15
N LYS A 38 -0.89 13.52 -8.21
CA LYS A 38 -0.16 12.51 -7.44
C LYS A 38 -0.42 12.64 -5.95
N ALA A 39 -0.34 13.86 -5.40
CA ALA A 39 -0.60 14.11 -3.99
C ALA A 39 -2.06 13.84 -3.57
N ARG A 40 -3.05 14.18 -4.41
CA ARG A 40 -4.47 13.86 -4.18
C ARG A 40 -4.74 12.35 -4.19
N ILE A 41 -4.15 11.64 -5.15
CA ILE A 41 -4.24 10.18 -5.25
C ILE A 41 -3.59 9.54 -4.02
N THR A 42 -2.41 10.00 -3.59
CA THR A 42 -1.77 9.53 -2.36
C THR A 42 -2.66 9.75 -1.13
N GLY A 43 -3.27 10.93 -0.98
CA GLY A 43 -4.18 11.22 0.12
C GLY A 43 -5.44 10.35 0.12
N ALA A 44 -6.02 10.09 -1.06
CA ALA A 44 -7.18 9.20 -1.21
C ALA A 44 -6.86 7.75 -0.84
N PHE A 45 -5.71 7.23 -1.29
CA PHE A 45 -5.26 5.90 -0.89
C PHE A 45 -5.00 5.80 0.62
N TYR A 46 -4.48 6.87 1.25
CA TYR A 46 -4.25 6.89 2.69
C TYR A 46 -5.56 6.84 3.48
N LEU A 47 -6.57 7.61 3.07
CA LEU A 47 -7.89 7.50 3.69
C LEU A 47 -8.47 6.13 3.54
N LEU A 48 -8.38 5.57 2.33
CA LEU A 48 -8.90 4.26 2.06
C LEU A 48 -8.25 3.25 3.01
N THR A 49 -6.92 3.25 3.15
CA THR A 49 -6.23 2.31 4.04
C THR A 49 -6.55 2.54 5.52
N MET A 50 -6.77 3.79 5.92
CA MET A 50 -7.16 4.11 7.30
C MET A 50 -8.59 3.66 7.60
N LEU A 51 -9.54 3.91 6.70
CA LEU A 51 -10.93 3.48 6.83
C LEU A 51 -11.07 1.96 6.77
N THR A 52 -10.36 1.29 5.86
CA THR A 52 -10.35 -0.18 5.79
C THR A 52 -9.73 -0.78 7.03
N GLY A 53 -8.67 -0.17 7.57
CA GLY A 53 -8.06 -0.56 8.83
C GLY A 53 -9.03 -0.45 10.02
N ILE A 54 -9.73 0.68 10.15
CA ILE A 54 -10.75 0.90 11.20
C ILE A 54 -11.90 -0.09 11.04
N PHE A 55 -12.40 -0.31 9.82
CA PHE A 55 -13.47 -1.26 9.58
C PHE A 55 -13.05 -2.69 9.91
N ALA A 56 -11.89 -3.13 9.44
CA ALA A 56 -11.46 -4.50 9.63
C ALA A 56 -11.02 -4.80 11.08
N GLN A 57 -10.34 -3.86 11.74
CA GLN A 57 -9.95 -4.01 13.14
C GLN A 57 -11.12 -3.76 14.10
N GLY A 58 -11.90 -2.70 13.87
CA GLY A 58 -12.94 -2.25 14.79
C GLY A 58 -14.30 -2.92 14.59
N PHE A 59 -14.67 -3.30 13.37
CA PHE A 59 -15.97 -3.91 13.09
C PHE A 59 -15.86 -5.42 12.84
N VAL A 60 -14.92 -5.85 11.99
CA VAL A 60 -14.77 -7.28 11.65
C VAL A 60 -14.19 -8.07 12.82
N SER A 61 -13.13 -7.58 13.47
CA SER A 61 -12.52 -8.31 14.59
C SER A 61 -13.41 -8.32 15.84
N ASP A 62 -14.10 -7.22 16.15
CA ASP A 62 -15.04 -7.13 17.29
C ASP A 62 -16.24 -8.07 17.14
N ARG A 63 -16.74 -8.25 15.91
CA ARG A 63 -17.84 -9.19 15.59
C ARG A 63 -17.42 -10.65 15.61
N LEU A 64 -16.16 -10.95 15.28
CA LEU A 64 -15.72 -12.32 15.00
C LEU A 64 -14.85 -12.92 16.12
N VAL A 65 -14.15 -12.11 16.89
CA VAL A 65 -13.16 -12.55 17.88
C VAL A 65 -13.63 -12.22 19.28
N VAL A 66 -13.95 -13.26 20.05
CA VAL A 66 -14.24 -13.12 21.48
C VAL A 66 -12.94 -13.35 22.24
N SER A 67 -12.44 -12.29 22.88
CA SER A 67 -11.18 -12.37 23.62
C SER A 67 -11.28 -13.37 24.77
N GLY A 68 -10.52 -14.48 24.66
CA GLY A 68 -10.44 -15.51 25.68
C GLY A 68 -11.39 -16.69 25.47
N ASP A 69 -12.28 -16.64 24.48
CA ASP A 69 -13.20 -17.73 24.14
C ASP A 69 -12.96 -18.22 22.70
N ALA A 70 -12.24 -19.33 22.60
CA ALA A 70 -11.91 -19.96 21.33
C ALA A 70 -13.13 -20.61 20.66
N ALA A 71 -14.07 -21.15 21.45
CA ALA A 71 -15.25 -21.82 20.93
C ALA A 71 -16.23 -20.79 20.34
N ALA A 72 -16.50 -19.70 21.05
CA ALA A 72 -17.33 -18.61 20.55
C ALA A 72 -16.72 -17.96 19.30
N THR A 73 -15.40 -17.73 19.30
CA THR A 73 -14.67 -17.20 18.13
C THR A 73 -14.81 -18.13 16.92
N ALA A 74 -14.61 -19.43 17.09
CA ALA A 74 -14.72 -20.41 16.00
C ALA A 74 -16.15 -20.48 15.44
N THR A 75 -17.16 -20.48 16.31
CA THR A 75 -18.57 -20.43 15.90
C THR A 75 -18.86 -19.17 15.10
N ASN A 76 -18.45 -17.98 15.58
CA ASN A 76 -18.67 -16.72 14.87
C ASN A 76 -18.01 -16.72 13.48
N ILE A 77 -16.78 -17.23 13.35
CA ILE A 77 -16.06 -17.33 12.07
C ILE A 77 -16.80 -18.25 11.10
N LEU A 78 -17.28 -19.41 11.56
CA LEU A 78 -17.99 -20.37 10.71
C LEU A 78 -19.38 -19.85 10.32
N THR A 79 -20.10 -19.23 11.25
CA THR A 79 -21.41 -18.60 11.00
C THR A 79 -21.30 -17.41 10.05
N HIS A 80 -20.22 -16.62 10.13
CA HIS A 80 -20.00 -15.43 9.32
C HIS A 80 -18.80 -15.57 8.37
N LYS A 81 -18.68 -16.73 7.72
CA LYS A 81 -17.56 -17.05 6.82
C LYS A 81 -17.33 -16.03 5.71
N SER A 82 -18.41 -15.53 5.10
CA SER A 82 -18.33 -14.52 4.04
C SER A 82 -17.77 -13.19 4.53
N LEU A 83 -18.12 -12.77 5.74
CA LEU A 83 -17.59 -11.55 6.37
C LEU A 83 -16.10 -11.69 6.65
N PHE A 84 -15.66 -12.87 7.12
CA PHE A 84 -14.25 -13.16 7.37
C PHE A 84 -13.41 -13.13 6.08
N GLN A 85 -13.92 -13.75 5.00
CA GLN A 85 -13.27 -13.72 3.68
C GLN A 85 -13.23 -12.32 3.09
N LEU A 86 -14.32 -11.55 3.21
CA LEU A 86 -14.38 -10.16 2.78
C LEU A 86 -13.36 -9.31 3.54
N GLY A 87 -13.22 -9.50 4.86
CA GLY A 87 -12.18 -8.86 5.66
C GLY A 87 -10.77 -9.15 5.13
N PHE A 88 -10.49 -10.42 4.77
CA PHE A 88 -9.21 -10.79 4.15
C PHE A 88 -8.97 -10.09 2.81
N THR A 89 -9.97 -10.06 1.92
CA THR A 89 -9.88 -9.35 0.64
C THR A 89 -9.63 -7.86 0.82
N ILE A 90 -10.33 -7.23 1.78
CA ILE A 90 -10.11 -5.82 2.13
C ILE A 90 -8.67 -5.60 2.58
N TYR A 91 -8.11 -6.48 3.42
CA TYR A 91 -6.71 -6.38 3.83
C TYR A 91 -5.74 -6.49 2.66
N LEU A 92 -5.99 -7.34 1.66
CA LEU A 92 -5.13 -7.44 0.48
C LEU A 92 -5.16 -6.16 -0.37
N ILE A 93 -6.36 -5.59 -0.56
CA ILE A 93 -6.53 -4.32 -1.28
C ILE A 93 -5.83 -3.19 -0.51
N GLU A 94 -5.99 -3.14 0.80
CA GLU A 94 -5.31 -2.20 1.69
C GLU A 94 -3.79 -2.30 1.50
N MET A 95 -3.21 -3.51 1.47
CA MET A 95 -1.76 -3.68 1.31
C MET A 95 -1.26 -3.19 -0.06
N ALA A 96 -1.99 -3.48 -1.13
CA ALA A 96 -1.64 -2.97 -2.47
C ALA A 96 -1.66 -1.44 -2.50
N CYS A 97 -2.68 -0.82 -1.89
CA CYS A 97 -2.79 0.63 -1.76
C CYS A 97 -1.66 1.22 -0.91
N GLN A 98 -1.29 0.56 0.19
CA GLN A 98 -0.23 1.00 1.10
C GLN A 98 1.15 0.97 0.44
N ILE A 99 1.44 -0.06 -0.36
CA ILE A 99 2.69 -0.14 -1.13
C ILE A 99 2.74 0.99 -2.16
N ALA A 100 1.67 1.18 -2.94
CA ALA A 100 1.59 2.25 -3.94
C ALA A 100 1.80 3.62 -3.28
N MET A 101 1.12 3.89 -2.17
CA MET A 101 1.25 5.11 -1.40
C MET A 101 2.67 5.35 -0.87
N THR A 102 3.32 4.31 -0.34
CA THR A 102 4.71 4.40 0.15
C THR A 102 5.67 4.83 -0.98
N VAL A 103 5.49 4.24 -2.17
CA VAL A 103 6.26 4.59 -3.37
C VAL A 103 5.95 6.01 -3.84
N LEU A 104 4.68 6.43 -3.84
CA LEU A 104 4.29 7.79 -4.22
C LEU A 104 4.89 8.84 -3.25
N PHE A 105 4.87 8.59 -1.95
CA PHE A 105 5.50 9.45 -0.95
C PHE A 105 7.01 9.56 -1.15
N TYR A 106 7.68 8.44 -1.46
CA TYR A 106 9.10 8.47 -1.80
C TYR A 106 9.39 9.45 -2.93
N TYR A 107 8.66 9.36 -4.05
CA TYR A 107 8.85 10.25 -5.19
C TYR A 107 8.54 11.71 -4.85
N LEU A 108 7.49 11.96 -4.06
CA LEU A 108 7.08 13.31 -3.67
C LEU A 108 8.11 13.99 -2.74
N LEU A 109 8.66 13.24 -1.78
CA LEU A 109 9.59 13.74 -0.77
C LEU A 109 11.07 13.60 -1.16
N LYS A 110 11.37 12.89 -2.25
CA LYS A 110 12.73 12.77 -2.81
C LYS A 110 13.45 14.12 -2.95
N PRO A 111 12.82 15.24 -3.39
CA PRO A 111 13.48 16.54 -3.47
C PRO A 111 13.88 17.12 -2.11
N ALA A 112 13.16 16.79 -1.03
CA ALA A 112 13.44 17.29 0.32
C ALA A 112 14.61 16.55 1.02
N GLY A 113 14.98 15.37 0.53
CA GLY A 113 16.12 14.61 1.02
C GLY A 113 16.12 13.18 0.52
N ARG A 114 16.96 12.86 -0.47
CA ARG A 114 16.99 11.53 -1.11
C ARG A 114 17.23 10.38 -0.12
N ILE A 115 18.19 10.53 0.80
CA ILE A 115 18.56 9.47 1.74
C ILE A 115 17.43 9.22 2.74
N VAL A 116 16.91 10.27 3.37
CA VAL A 116 15.84 10.16 4.37
C VAL A 116 14.55 9.67 3.72
N SER A 117 14.24 10.11 2.50
CA SER A 117 13.06 9.63 1.76
C SER A 117 13.17 8.16 1.39
N LEU A 118 14.38 7.72 1.00
CA LEU A 118 14.65 6.30 0.75
C LEU A 118 14.53 5.46 2.03
N LEU A 119 15.09 5.92 3.15
CA LEU A 119 14.98 5.25 4.44
C LEU A 119 13.51 5.12 4.89
N ALA A 120 12.73 6.20 4.76
CA ALA A 120 11.30 6.18 5.05
C ALA A 120 10.60 5.12 4.17
N ALA A 121 10.82 5.15 2.86
CA ALA A 121 10.23 4.19 1.93
C ALA A 121 10.60 2.74 2.28
N SER A 122 11.87 2.47 2.60
CA SER A 122 12.33 1.15 3.02
C SER A 122 11.61 0.68 4.29
N LEU A 123 11.47 1.54 5.31
CA LEU A 123 10.73 1.19 6.54
C LEU A 123 9.25 0.95 6.27
N GLY A 124 8.61 1.77 5.43
CA GLY A 124 7.22 1.59 5.02
C GLY A 124 7.00 0.26 4.28
N LEU A 125 7.88 -0.08 3.34
CA LEU A 125 7.82 -1.36 2.60
C LEU A 125 8.07 -2.56 3.51
N THR A 126 9.03 -2.47 4.44
CA THR A 126 9.25 -3.51 5.45
C THR A 126 8.00 -3.71 6.32
N GLY A 127 7.36 -2.62 6.76
CA GLY A 127 6.06 -2.68 7.45
C GLY A 127 4.99 -3.38 6.61
N CYS A 128 4.87 -3.06 5.32
CA CYS A 128 3.94 -3.73 4.40
C CYS A 128 4.22 -5.24 4.28
N ILE A 129 5.49 -5.64 4.17
CA ILE A 129 5.89 -7.06 4.07
C ILE A 129 5.48 -7.82 5.33
N ILE A 130 5.84 -7.30 6.51
CA ILE A 130 5.51 -7.92 7.80
C ILE A 130 3.99 -8.02 7.95
N LYS A 131 3.27 -6.94 7.65
CA LYS A 131 1.80 -6.90 7.78
C LYS A 131 1.11 -7.86 6.82
N THR A 132 1.58 -7.96 5.57
CA THR A 132 1.05 -8.88 4.55
C THR A 132 1.30 -10.32 4.96
N PHE A 133 2.52 -10.64 5.41
CA PHE A 133 2.84 -11.98 5.91
C PHE A 133 1.95 -12.35 7.11
N SER A 134 1.67 -11.40 7.99
CA SER A 134 0.76 -11.60 9.13
C SER A 134 -0.67 -12.00 8.67
N ARG A 135 -1.12 -11.52 7.50
CA ARG A 135 -2.43 -11.88 6.95
C ARG A 135 -2.53 -13.36 6.53
N VAL A 136 -1.41 -14.06 6.36
CA VAL A 136 -1.42 -15.52 6.16
C VAL A 136 -2.00 -16.21 7.39
N PHE A 137 -1.66 -15.75 8.59
CA PHE A 137 -2.24 -16.26 9.83
C PHE A 137 -3.69 -15.81 10.03
N TYR A 138 -4.09 -14.68 9.43
CA TYR A 138 -5.50 -14.27 9.45
C TYR A 138 -6.40 -15.26 8.71
N ILE A 139 -6.00 -15.80 7.55
CA ILE A 139 -6.87 -16.73 6.80
C ILE A 139 -6.83 -18.18 7.35
N ALA A 140 -5.77 -18.54 8.10
CA ALA A 140 -5.53 -19.89 8.63
C ALA A 140 -6.71 -20.52 9.41
N PRO A 141 -7.46 -19.80 10.27
CA PRO A 141 -8.62 -20.34 10.99
C PRO A 141 -9.66 -21.01 10.09
N LEU A 142 -9.89 -20.50 8.88
CA LEU A 142 -10.86 -21.13 7.95
C LEU A 142 -10.41 -22.51 7.46
N PHE A 143 -9.10 -22.75 7.37
CA PHE A 143 -8.56 -24.04 6.97
C PHE A 143 -8.57 -25.03 8.14
N VAL A 144 -8.22 -24.56 9.34
CA VAL A 144 -8.20 -25.36 10.57
C VAL A 144 -9.61 -25.78 11.00
N LEU A 145 -10.58 -24.87 10.91
CA LEU A 145 -11.97 -25.14 11.26
C LEU A 145 -12.77 -25.77 10.12
N GLY A 146 -12.16 -25.92 8.93
CA GLY A 146 -12.82 -26.42 7.72
C GLY A 146 -13.07 -27.94 7.69
N GLY A 147 -12.63 -28.68 8.72
CA GLY A 147 -12.95 -30.11 8.87
C GLY A 147 -12.28 -31.03 7.86
N ALA A 148 -11.08 -30.68 7.36
CA ALA A 148 -10.35 -31.54 6.45
C ALA A 148 -9.99 -32.90 7.10
N HIS A 149 -9.97 -33.98 6.32
CA HIS A 149 -9.79 -35.34 6.84
C HIS A 149 -8.51 -35.54 7.67
N TYR A 150 -7.43 -34.84 7.34
CA TYR A 150 -6.16 -34.90 8.10
C TYR A 150 -6.25 -34.22 9.49
N LEU A 151 -7.29 -33.43 9.75
CA LEU A 151 -7.51 -32.75 11.03
C LEU A 151 -8.34 -33.57 12.02
N ASN A 152 -8.93 -34.69 11.60
CA ASN A 152 -9.72 -35.59 12.48
C ASN A 152 -8.89 -36.24 13.60
N VAL A 153 -7.56 -36.13 13.54
CA VAL A 153 -6.65 -36.56 14.62
C VAL A 153 -6.72 -35.61 15.83
N PHE A 154 -7.11 -34.35 15.61
CA PHE A 154 -7.26 -33.35 16.67
C PHE A 154 -8.70 -33.31 17.21
N SER A 155 -8.85 -32.99 18.49
CA SER A 155 -10.16 -32.70 19.05
C SER A 155 -10.68 -31.35 18.55
N LEU A 156 -12.01 -31.16 18.59
CA LEU A 156 -12.63 -29.88 18.21
C LEU A 156 -12.08 -28.71 19.04
N GLU A 157 -11.94 -28.90 20.35
CA GLU A 157 -11.39 -27.89 21.27
C GLU A 157 -9.96 -27.49 20.90
N GLN A 158 -9.13 -28.47 20.49
CA GLN A 158 -7.77 -28.20 20.01
C GLN A 158 -7.78 -27.36 18.74
N LEU A 159 -8.64 -27.70 17.77
CA LEU A 159 -8.76 -26.94 16.51
C LEU A 159 -9.23 -25.50 16.76
N GLN A 160 -10.17 -25.30 17.69
CA GLN A 160 -10.65 -23.97 18.10
C GLN A 160 -9.52 -23.15 18.76
N ALA A 161 -8.76 -23.75 19.67
CA ALA A 161 -7.62 -23.08 20.31
C ALA A 161 -6.53 -22.69 19.30
N VAL A 162 -6.23 -23.57 18.34
CA VAL A 162 -5.27 -23.29 17.25
C VAL A 162 -5.77 -22.17 16.34
N ALA A 163 -7.08 -22.14 16.03
CA ALA A 163 -7.68 -21.05 15.27
C ALA A 163 -7.52 -19.69 15.98
N LEU A 164 -7.78 -19.64 17.29
CA LEU A 164 -7.58 -18.43 18.08
C LEU A 164 -6.09 -18.03 18.15
N LEU A 165 -5.18 -18.99 18.29
CA LEU A 165 -3.74 -18.75 18.29
C LEU A 165 -3.29 -18.08 16.98
N PHE A 166 -3.76 -18.55 15.82
CA PHE A 166 -3.43 -17.93 14.53
C PHE A 166 -3.89 -16.47 14.44
N LEU A 167 -5.08 -16.16 14.96
CA LEU A 167 -5.57 -14.78 15.02
C LEU A 167 -4.70 -13.91 15.94
N ARG A 168 -4.27 -14.42 17.09
CA ARG A 168 -3.35 -13.72 18.00
C ARG A 168 -1.99 -13.46 17.37
N VAL A 169 -1.43 -14.44 16.65
CA VAL A 169 -0.17 -14.27 15.92
C VAL A 169 -0.32 -13.21 14.82
N ASN A 170 -1.45 -13.20 14.09
CA ASN A 170 -1.76 -12.14 13.14
C ASN A 170 -1.82 -10.74 13.80
N GLU A 171 -2.48 -10.61 14.96
CA GLU A 171 -2.54 -9.35 15.70
C GLU A 171 -1.14 -8.87 16.11
N GLN A 172 -0.31 -9.77 16.64
CA GLN A 172 1.06 -9.45 17.04
C GLN A 172 1.92 -9.04 15.84
N GLY A 173 1.85 -9.77 14.73
CA GLY A 173 2.56 -9.41 13.50
C GLY A 173 2.09 -8.07 12.91
N ALA A 174 0.80 -7.76 13.01
CA ALA A 174 0.26 -6.45 12.67
C ALA A 174 0.81 -5.34 13.59
N GLY A 175 0.92 -5.61 14.90
CA GLY A 175 1.54 -4.73 15.89
C GLY A 175 3.02 -4.47 15.60
N MET A 176 3.78 -5.50 15.21
CA MET A 176 5.17 -5.33 14.78
C MET A 176 5.27 -4.42 13.55
N ALA A 177 4.40 -4.60 12.56
CA ALA A 177 4.36 -3.73 11.38
C ALA A 177 4.05 -2.27 11.74
N LEU A 178 3.20 -2.02 12.74
CA LEU A 178 2.91 -0.66 13.23
C LEU A 178 4.15 0.05 13.77
N ALA A 179 5.10 -0.66 14.39
CA ALA A 179 6.36 -0.05 14.82
C ALA A 179 7.15 0.52 13.64
N PHE A 180 7.28 -0.26 12.56
CA PHE A 180 7.94 0.20 11.31
C PHE A 180 7.19 1.35 10.66
N PHE A 181 5.84 1.29 10.63
CA PHE A 181 5.03 2.40 10.14
C PHE A 181 5.14 3.65 11.01
N GLY A 182 5.36 3.52 12.32
CA GLY A 182 5.65 4.63 13.23
C GLY A 182 6.95 5.34 12.86
N PHE A 183 8.05 4.61 12.67
CA PHE A 183 9.31 5.20 12.21
C PHE A 183 9.18 5.80 10.80
N TYR A 184 8.48 5.13 9.89
CA TYR A 184 8.14 5.67 8.58
C TYR A 184 7.40 7.01 8.71
N ALA A 185 6.40 7.10 9.59
CA ALA A 185 5.63 8.32 9.82
C ALA A 185 6.51 9.46 10.37
N LEU A 186 7.41 9.17 11.31
CA LEU A 186 8.35 10.16 11.84
C LEU A 186 9.29 10.72 10.76
N LEU A 187 9.89 9.85 9.94
CA LEU A 187 10.80 10.28 8.87
C LEU A 187 10.07 11.05 7.77
N THR A 188 8.87 10.58 7.41
CA THR A 188 7.98 11.24 6.45
C THR A 188 7.56 12.62 6.99
N GLY A 189 7.17 12.70 8.26
CA GLY A 189 6.82 13.96 8.94
C GLY A 189 7.99 14.94 8.98
N TYR A 190 9.19 14.47 9.33
CA TYR A 190 10.41 15.28 9.28
C TYR A 190 10.68 15.83 7.86
N LEU A 191 10.56 15.01 6.82
CA LEU A 191 10.68 15.45 5.42
C LEU A 191 9.60 16.46 5.03
N ILE A 192 8.39 16.32 5.57
CA ILE A 192 7.28 17.27 5.36
C ILE A 192 7.60 18.62 6.04
N ILE A 193 8.16 18.63 7.24
CA ILE A 193 8.58 19.88 7.93
C ILE A 193 9.70 20.57 7.13
N ARG A 194 10.66 19.78 6.62
CA ARG A 194 11.79 20.30 5.84
C ARG A 194 11.37 20.78 4.45
N SER A 195 10.35 20.15 3.86
CA SER A 195 9.84 20.55 2.55
C SER A 195 9.06 21.86 2.64
N THR A 196 9.55 22.91 1.99
CA THR A 196 8.84 24.20 1.94
C THR A 196 7.65 24.21 0.96
N PHE A 197 7.42 23.09 0.26
CA PHE A 197 6.31 22.87 -0.66
C PHE A 197 5.07 22.25 0.00
N LEU A 198 5.21 21.66 1.20
CA LEU A 198 4.11 21.22 2.05
C LEU A 198 4.01 22.14 3.27
N PRO A 199 2.81 22.41 3.82
CA PRO A 199 2.69 23.21 5.03
C PRO A 199 3.39 22.51 6.20
N ARG A 200 4.30 23.23 6.88
CA ARG A 200 5.07 22.71 8.02
C ARG A 200 4.21 22.21 9.18
N ILE A 201 3.01 22.78 9.32
CA ILE A 201 1.98 22.32 10.26
C ILE A 201 1.65 20.85 9.96
N LEU A 202 1.51 20.42 8.71
CA LEU A 202 1.24 19.01 8.41
C LEU A 202 2.39 18.08 8.82
N GLY A 203 3.63 18.56 8.75
CA GLY A 203 4.81 17.81 9.16
C GLY A 203 4.89 17.62 10.68
N TRP A 204 4.59 18.68 11.44
CA TRP A 204 4.54 18.60 12.91
C TRP A 204 3.38 17.71 13.37
N TRP A 205 2.24 17.81 12.70
CA TRP A 205 1.12 16.95 13.04
C TRP A 205 1.34 15.50 12.60
N SER A 206 1.99 15.21 11.47
CA SER A 206 2.28 13.82 11.03
C SER A 206 3.40 13.15 11.82
N ALA A 207 4.31 13.94 12.40
CA ALA A 207 5.20 13.48 13.46
C ALA A 207 4.44 13.25 14.80
N GLY A 208 3.24 13.79 14.95
CA GLY A 208 2.28 13.45 16.00
C GLY A 208 1.26 12.40 15.55
N LEU A 209 0.61 11.73 16.51
CA LEU A 209 -0.39 10.69 16.21
C LEU A 209 -1.65 11.19 15.44
N LEU A 210 -1.87 12.52 15.37
CA LEU A 210 -3.08 13.15 14.83
C LEU A 210 -2.94 13.75 13.41
N GLY A 211 -1.75 13.79 12.81
CA GLY A 211 -1.57 14.49 11.53
C GLY A 211 -1.85 13.70 10.28
N ALA A 212 -2.06 12.39 10.38
CA ALA A 212 -2.48 11.60 9.23
C ALA A 212 -3.81 12.11 8.67
N THR A 213 -4.82 12.31 9.53
CA THR A 213 -6.18 12.75 9.14
C THR A 213 -6.21 14.19 8.61
N ALA A 214 -5.41 15.10 9.18
CA ALA A 214 -5.33 16.49 8.74
C ALA A 214 -4.48 16.68 7.45
N LEU A 215 -3.38 15.93 7.30
CA LEU A 215 -2.56 15.93 6.08
C LEU A 215 -3.35 15.43 4.88
N ILE A 216 -4.14 14.39 5.10
CA ILE A 216 -5.11 13.88 4.14
C ILE A 216 -6.12 14.96 3.73
N LEU A 217 -6.76 15.62 4.70
CA LEU A 217 -7.84 16.58 4.44
C LEU A 217 -7.28 17.79 3.68
N TRP A 218 -6.05 18.19 3.98
CA TRP A 218 -5.32 19.21 3.23
C TRP A 218 -4.91 18.77 1.81
N LEU A 219 -4.38 17.56 1.65
CA LEU A 219 -4.00 17.05 0.32
C LEU A 219 -5.23 16.91 -0.59
N LEU A 220 -6.38 16.54 -0.04
CA LEU A 220 -7.65 16.51 -0.75
C LEU A 220 -8.10 17.91 -1.18
N VAL A 221 -8.05 18.89 -0.27
CA VAL A 221 -8.57 20.24 -0.54
C VAL A 221 -7.59 21.08 -1.38
N PHE A 222 -6.32 21.19 -0.96
CA PHE A 222 -5.36 22.15 -1.50
C PHE A 222 -4.26 21.55 -2.40
N GLY A 223 -3.91 20.26 -2.25
CA GLY A 223 -2.85 19.61 -3.03
C GLY A 223 -1.43 20.19 -2.79
N VAL A 224 -0.47 19.86 -3.66
CA VAL A 224 0.95 20.29 -3.58
C VAL A 224 1.21 21.58 -4.38
N ASN A 225 2.10 22.45 -3.91
CA ASN A 225 2.51 23.64 -4.65
C ASN A 225 3.49 23.29 -5.79
N GLU A 226 3.03 23.38 -7.04
CA GLU A 226 3.74 22.88 -8.21
C GLU A 226 4.96 23.72 -8.62
N GLN A 227 4.92 25.04 -8.46
CA GLN A 227 6.04 25.93 -8.80
C GLN A 227 7.25 25.69 -7.87
N ARG A 228 7.00 25.66 -6.57
CA ARG A 228 8.04 25.40 -5.56
C ARG A 228 8.64 23.99 -5.67
N TRP A 229 7.81 23.02 -6.05
CA TRP A 229 8.30 21.67 -6.30
C TRP A 229 9.30 21.64 -7.47
N LYS A 230 9.00 22.36 -8.57
CA LYS A 230 9.89 22.46 -9.74
C LYS A 230 11.18 23.20 -9.42
N GLU A 231 11.12 24.28 -8.64
CA GLU A 231 12.30 25.03 -8.19
C GLU A 231 13.26 24.16 -7.37
N GLN A 232 12.76 23.39 -6.40
CA GLN A 232 13.60 22.51 -5.59
C GLN A 232 14.12 21.29 -6.36
N ALA A 233 13.32 20.76 -7.31
CA ALA A 233 13.76 19.69 -8.19
C ALA A 233 14.87 20.15 -9.16
N GLY A 234 14.80 21.40 -9.66
CA GLY A 234 15.83 22.01 -10.49
C GLY A 234 17.12 22.25 -9.73
N ALA A 235 17.05 22.88 -8.55
CA ALA A 235 18.22 23.15 -7.71
C ALA A 235 18.97 21.86 -7.32
N ALA A 236 18.26 20.77 -7.01
CA ALA A 236 18.89 19.48 -6.70
C ALA A 236 19.52 18.76 -7.91
N GLY A 237 19.19 19.19 -9.13
CA GLY A 237 19.80 18.72 -10.39
C GLY A 237 21.15 19.39 -10.68
N GLU A 238 21.31 20.67 -10.32
CA GLU A 238 22.54 21.45 -10.52
C GLU A 238 23.69 21.01 -9.59
N TRP A 239 23.41 20.49 -8.39
CA TRP A 239 24.46 19.92 -7.50
C TRP A 239 25.04 18.58 -7.98
N ARG A 240 24.60 18.07 -9.15
CA ARG A 240 25.03 16.80 -9.74
C ARG A 240 25.77 16.92 -11.07
N SER A 241 25.94 18.14 -11.59
CA SER A 241 26.83 18.47 -12.70
C SER A 241 28.12 19.10 -12.17
#